data_AF-A0A920W9U1-F1
#
_entry.id   AF-A0A920W9U1-F1
#
_cell.length_a   1.000
_cell.length_b   1.000
_cell.length_c   1.000
_cell.angle_alpha   90.00
_cell.angle_beta   90.00
_cell.angle_gamma   90.00
#
_symmetry.space_group_name_H-M   'P 1'
#
loop_
_entity.id
_entity.type
_entity.pdbx_description
1 polymer ?
#
loop_
_entity_poly.entity_id
_entity_poly.type
_entity_poly.pdbx_seq_one_letter_code
_entity_poly.pdbx_strand_id
1 'polypeptide(L)'
;MKSPNRFSAWWDQLDALPIITNIRQTAEKFQRGRNIKNAGVMAKGYTESKKEQLAYRLDALTSAIIKKLLHQPTAYLRNLKDPSELESVKKMFNLGEPPHQHESRNQTRAR
;
A
#
# COMPACT_ATOMS: atom_id res chain seq x y z
N MET A 1 32.67 -17.47 -18.92
CA MET A 1 31.45 -16.69 -18.61
C MET A 1 31.39 -16.48 -17.10
N LYS A 2 31.53 -15.23 -16.62
CA LYS A 2 31.47 -14.90 -15.19
C LYS A 2 30.01 -15.04 -14.73
N SER A 3 29.76 -15.88 -13.74
CA SER A 3 28.47 -15.94 -13.04
C SER A 3 28.11 -14.54 -12.52
N PRO A 4 26.92 -13.98 -12.80
CA PRO A 4 26.53 -12.69 -12.23
C PRO A 4 26.67 -12.76 -10.72
N ASN A 5 27.47 -11.85 -10.18
CA ASN A 5 27.81 -11.78 -8.76
C ASN A 5 26.50 -11.72 -7.97
N ARG A 6 26.30 -12.62 -7.00
CA ARG A 6 25.05 -12.74 -6.22
C ARG A 6 24.60 -11.41 -5.61
N PHE A 7 25.56 -10.53 -5.36
CA PHE A 7 25.37 -9.16 -4.93
C PHE A 7 24.57 -8.29 -5.91
N SER A 8 24.85 -8.35 -7.22
CA SER A 8 24.12 -7.56 -8.23
C SER A 8 22.66 -7.98 -8.31
N ALA A 9 22.40 -9.29 -8.35
CA ALA A 9 21.04 -9.81 -8.38
C ALA A 9 20.25 -9.53 -7.09
N TRP A 10 20.93 -9.41 -5.95
CA TRP A 10 20.33 -8.99 -4.68
C TRP A 10 20.08 -7.47 -4.63
N TRP A 11 20.97 -6.68 -5.24
CA TRP A 11 20.83 -5.23 -5.36
C TRP A 11 19.64 -4.84 -6.24
N ASP A 12 19.45 -5.53 -7.37
CA ASP A 12 18.31 -5.30 -8.27
C ASP A 12 16.95 -5.67 -7.61
N GLN A 13 16.96 -6.56 -6.61
CA GLN A 13 15.77 -6.89 -5.82
C GLN A 13 15.38 -5.79 -4.81
N LEU A 14 16.26 -4.82 -4.52
CA LEU A 14 15.95 -3.72 -3.61
C LEU A 14 14.86 -2.80 -4.20
N ASP A 15 14.76 -2.68 -5.52
CA ASP A 15 13.78 -1.81 -6.18
C ASP A 15 12.33 -2.27 -5.97
N ALA A 16 12.12 -3.55 -5.63
CA ALA A 16 10.80 -4.09 -5.30
C ALA A 16 10.35 -3.76 -3.86
N LEU A 17 11.27 -3.46 -2.94
CA LEU A 17 10.94 -3.24 -1.53
C LEU A 17 10.10 -1.96 -1.28
N PRO A 18 10.39 -0.80 -1.92
CA PRO A 18 9.52 0.37 -1.83
C PRO A 18 8.10 0.11 -2.33
N ILE A 19 7.96 -0.66 -3.41
CA ILE A 19 6.68 -1.04 -4.01
C ILE A 19 5.85 -1.87 -3.03
N ILE A 20 6.46 -2.93 -2.48
CA ILE A 20 5.83 -3.79 -1.47
C ILE A 20 5.38 -2.97 -0.25
N THR A 21 6.22 -2.05 0.20
CA THR A 21 5.93 -1.20 1.37
C THR A 21 4.74 -0.29 1.11
N ASN A 22 4.69 0.39 -0.03
CA ASN A 22 3.58 1.29 -0.39
C ASN A 22 2.26 0.54 -0.55
N ILE A 23 2.26 -0.65 -1.16
CA ILE A 23 1.05 -1.48 -1.30
C ILE A 23 0.48 -1.84 0.07
N ARG A 24 1.34 -2.26 1.00
CA ARG A 24 0.92 -2.60 2.37
C ARG A 24 0.35 -1.39 3.10
N GLN A 25 1.06 -0.27 3.08
CA GLN A 25 0.61 0.96 3.74
C GLN A 25 -0.72 1.47 3.18
N THR A 26 -0.91 1.38 1.86
CA THR A 26 -2.16 1.79 1.20
C THR A 26 -3.32 0.89 1.64
N ALA A 27 -3.11 -0.43 1.66
CA ALA A 27 -4.12 -1.38 2.11
C ALA A 27 -4.52 -1.16 3.59
N GLU A 28 -3.53 -0.97 4.47
CA GLU A 28 -3.77 -0.69 5.88
C GLU A 28 -4.49 0.66 6.10
N LYS A 29 -4.14 1.71 5.34
CA LYS A 29 -4.82 3.01 5.42
C LYS A 29 -6.30 2.89 5.03
N PHE A 30 -6.58 2.17 3.95
CA PHE A 30 -7.94 1.93 3.48
C PHE A 30 -8.77 1.12 4.49
N GLN A 31 -8.15 0.08 5.06
CA GLN A 31 -8.74 -0.73 6.12
C GLN A 31 -9.11 0.11 7.34
N ARG A 32 -8.17 0.88 7.90
CA ARG A 32 -8.44 1.74 9.06
C ARG A 32 -9.62 2.68 8.80
N GLY A 33 -9.65 3.32 7.63
CA GLY A 33 -10.75 4.20 7.23
C GLY A 33 -12.10 3.49 7.13
N ARG A 34 -12.14 2.25 6.62
CA ARG A 34 -13.38 1.44 6.52
C ARG A 34 -13.83 0.89 7.88
N ASN A 35 -12.91 0.42 8.72
CA ASN A 35 -13.24 -0.13 10.03
C ASN A 35 -13.84 0.93 10.95
N ILE A 36 -13.30 2.15 10.95
CA ILE A 36 -13.85 3.27 11.72
C ILE A 36 -15.29 3.57 11.27
N LYS A 37 -15.53 3.63 9.95
CA LYS A 37 -16.87 3.88 9.39
C LYS A 37 -17.85 2.75 9.73
N ASN A 38 -17.44 1.50 9.54
CA ASN A 38 -18.29 0.32 9.77
C ASN A 38 -18.61 0.14 11.26
N ALA A 39 -17.62 0.31 12.14
CA ALA A 39 -17.83 0.25 13.58
C ALA A 39 -18.81 1.35 14.04
N GLY A 40 -18.69 2.58 13.54
CA GLY A 40 -19.62 3.67 13.87
C GLY A 40 -21.07 3.39 13.46
N VAL A 41 -21.28 2.70 12.33
CA VAL A 41 -22.62 2.30 11.86
C VAL A 41 -23.17 1.10 12.64
N MET A 42 -22.35 0.07 12.84
CA MET A 42 -22.74 -1.19 13.47
C MET A 42 -22.91 -1.09 14.99
N ALA A 43 -22.26 -0.12 15.64
CA ALA A 43 -22.23 0.01 17.09
C ALA A 43 -23.19 1.07 17.64
N LYS A 44 -24.23 1.45 16.87
CA LYS A 44 -25.33 2.28 17.39
C LYS A 44 -25.99 1.56 18.57
N GLY A 45 -26.10 2.26 19.72
CA GLY A 45 -26.66 1.69 20.95
C GLY A 45 -25.70 0.78 21.73
N TYR A 46 -24.45 0.62 21.32
CA TYR A 46 -23.46 -0.14 22.08
C TYR A 46 -22.83 0.73 23.17
N THR A 47 -22.49 0.10 24.29
CA THR A 47 -21.60 0.70 25.30
C THR A 47 -20.19 0.89 24.73
N GLU A 48 -19.41 1.80 25.31
CA GLU A 48 -18.06 2.09 24.81
C GLU A 48 -17.16 0.86 24.77
N SER A 49 -17.19 0.04 25.83
CA SER A 49 -16.45 -1.23 25.87
C SER A 49 -16.83 -2.20 24.73
N LYS A 50 -18.11 -2.24 24.33
CA LYS A 50 -18.55 -3.07 23.19
C LYS A 50 -18.10 -2.51 21.85
N LYS A 51 -18.03 -1.18 21.70
CA LYS A 51 -17.47 -0.52 20.51
C LYS A 51 -15.99 -0.84 20.35
N GLU A 52 -15.21 -0.74 21.41
CA GLU A 52 -13.78 -1.05 21.40
C GLU A 52 -13.52 -2.51 21.03
N GLN A 53 -14.26 -3.45 21.63
CA GLN A 53 -14.16 -4.87 21.29
C GLN A 53 -14.53 -5.16 19.83
N LEU A 54 -15.58 -4.51 19.31
CA LEU A 54 -15.97 -4.63 17.91
C LEU A 54 -14.89 -4.06 16.99
N ALA A 55 -14.36 -2.88 17.28
CA ALA A 55 -13.29 -2.26 16.51
C ALA A 55 -12.04 -3.14 16.47
N TYR A 56 -11.63 -3.69 17.61
CA TYR A 56 -10.49 -4.62 17.70
C TYR A 56 -10.71 -5.89 16.84
N ARG A 57 -11.88 -6.51 16.91
CA ARG A 57 -12.20 -7.72 16.13
C ARG A 57 -12.24 -7.43 14.63
N LEU A 58 -12.84 -6.31 14.23
CA LEU A 58 -12.88 -5.87 12.84
C LEU A 58 -11.47 -5.63 12.31
N ASP A 59 -10.63 -4.98 13.11
CA ASP A 59 -9.24 -4.73 12.74
C ASP A 59 -8.43 -6.03 12.58
N ALA A 60 -8.51 -6.95 13.55
CA ALA A 60 -7.83 -8.23 13.47
C ALA A 60 -8.25 -9.05 12.23
N LEU A 61 -9.56 -9.12 11.96
CA LEU A 61 -10.11 -9.85 10.81
C LEU A 61 -9.62 -9.26 9.49
N THR A 62 -9.76 -7.94 9.35
CA THR A 62 -9.40 -7.26 8.11
C THR A 62 -7.88 -7.28 7.87
N SER A 63 -7.08 -7.24 8.93
CA SER A 63 -5.62 -7.38 8.87
C SER A 63 -5.22 -8.77 8.38
N ALA A 64 -5.90 -9.82 8.85
CA ALA A 64 -5.69 -11.18 8.38
C ALA A 64 -6.04 -11.34 6.90
N ILE A 65 -7.14 -10.73 6.44
CA ILE A 65 -7.54 -10.72 5.03
C ILE A 65 -6.49 -10.03 4.17
N ILE A 66 -6.06 -8.82 4.55
CA ILE A 66 -5.05 -8.06 3.80
C ILE A 66 -3.72 -8.82 3.77
N LYS A 67 -3.28 -9.39 4.89
CA LYS A 67 -2.07 -10.22 4.94
C LYS A 67 -2.15 -11.39 3.96
N LYS A 68 -3.31 -12.07 3.88
CA LYS A 68 -3.51 -13.19 2.95
C LYS A 68 -3.52 -12.74 1.48
N LEU A 69 -4.22 -11.64 1.18
CA LEU A 69 -4.29 -11.07 -0.18
C LEU A 69 -2.92 -10.59 -0.67
N LEU A 70 -2.14 -9.95 0.20
CA LEU A 70 -0.84 -9.39 -0.15
C LEU A 70 0.30 -10.42 -0.11
N HIS A 71 0.07 -11.63 0.37
CA HIS A 71 1.11 -12.67 0.44
C HIS A 71 1.70 -12.99 -0.94
N GLN A 72 0.85 -13.37 -1.90
CA GLN A 72 1.29 -13.77 -3.25
C GLN A 72 1.86 -12.60 -4.05
N PRO A 73 1.22 -11.41 -4.12
CA PRO A 73 1.79 -10.26 -4.82
C PRO A 73 3.14 -9.82 -4.27
N THR A 74 3.31 -9.85 -2.93
CA THR A 74 4.61 -9.51 -2.30
C THR A 74 5.69 -10.53 -2.64
N ALA A 75 5.34 -11.82 -2.64
CA ALA A 75 6.26 -12.89 -3.00
C ALA A 75 6.66 -12.82 -4.48
N TYR A 76 5.71 -12.53 -5.37
CA TYR A 76 5.96 -12.29 -6.79
C TYR A 76 6.93 -11.13 -7.00
N LEU A 77 6.65 -9.98 -6.39
CA LEU A 77 7.47 -8.77 -6.52
C LEU A 77 8.91 -8.97 -6.04
N ARG A 78 9.11 -9.70 -4.94
CA ARG A 78 10.46 -10.00 -4.42
C ARG A 78 11.30 -10.84 -5.39
N ASN A 79 10.65 -11.66 -6.21
CA ASN A 79 11.31 -12.53 -7.17
C ASN A 79 11.39 -11.92 -8.58
N LEU A 80 10.78 -10.76 -8.79
CA LEU A 80 10.80 -10.05 -10.06
C LEU A 80 12.22 -9.56 -10.35
N LYS A 81 12.75 -9.90 -11.52
CA LYS A 81 14.08 -9.49 -11.96
C LYS A 81 14.06 -8.62 -13.21
N ASP A 82 12.92 -8.57 -13.91
CA ASP A 82 12.75 -7.75 -15.12
C ASP A 82 12.31 -6.32 -14.73
N PRO A 83 13.14 -5.29 -15.01
CA PRO A 83 12.81 -3.90 -14.72
C PRO A 83 11.54 -3.40 -15.45
N SER A 84 11.22 -3.93 -16.63
CA SER A 84 10.05 -3.51 -17.41
C SER A 84 8.73 -4.00 -16.79
N GLU A 85 8.74 -5.20 -16.21
CA GLU A 85 7.61 -5.72 -15.43
C GLU A 85 7.45 -4.92 -14.13
N LEU A 86 8.56 -4.53 -13.50
CA LEU A 86 8.53 -3.73 -12.27
C LEU A 86 7.86 -2.37 -12.49
N GLU A 87 8.20 -1.68 -13.58
CA GLU A 87 7.56 -0.42 -13.98
C GLU A 87 6.06 -0.59 -14.29
N SER A 88 5.67 -1.72 -14.88
CA SER A 88 4.26 -2.04 -15.13
C SER A 88 3.49 -2.21 -13.82
N VAL A 89 4.07 -2.88 -12.81
CA VAL A 89 3.47 -3.02 -11.48
C VAL A 89 3.39 -1.66 -10.78
N LYS A 90 4.42 -0.80 -10.89
CA LYS A 90 4.37 0.57 -10.35
C LYS A 90 3.18 1.34 -10.92
N LYS A 91 2.95 1.28 -12.23
CA LYS A 91 1.80 1.94 -12.88
C LYS A 91 0.46 1.34 -12.46
N MET A 92 0.34 0.01 -12.44
CA MET A 92 -0.90 -0.70 -12.08
C MET A 92 -1.39 -0.36 -10.67
N PHE A 93 -0.47 -0.19 -9.73
CA PHE A 93 -0.79 0.18 -8.34
C PHE A 93 -0.63 1.70 -8.08
N ASN A 94 -0.38 2.50 -9.11
CA ASN A 94 -0.19 3.94 -9.04
C ASN A 94 0.88 4.37 -8.00
N LEU A 95 2.01 3.65 -7.99
CA LEU A 95 3.10 3.76 -7.00
C LEU A 95 4.25 4.69 -7.46
N GLY A 96 3.99 5.57 -8.44
CA GLY A 96 4.92 6.61 -8.87
C GLY A 96 4.92 7.81 -7.91
N GLU A 97 5.89 8.72 -8.09
CA GLU A 97 6.02 9.95 -7.29
C GLU A 97 4.66 10.64 -7.08
N PRO A 98 4.44 11.23 -5.87
CA PRO A 98 3.21 11.96 -5.60
C PRO A 98 2.99 12.96 -6.74
N PRO A 99 1.73 13.18 -7.17
CA PRO A 99 1.45 14.11 -8.25
C PRO A 99 2.14 15.42 -7.90
N HIS A 100 3.07 15.87 -8.75
CA HIS A 100 3.62 17.20 -8.67
C HIS A 100 2.41 18.12 -8.59
N GLN A 101 2.21 18.73 -7.43
CA GLN A 101 1.27 19.81 -7.29
C GLN A 101 1.78 20.84 -8.28
N HIS A 102 1.12 20.93 -9.45
CA HIS A 102 1.32 22.05 -10.34
C HIS A 102 1.02 23.28 -9.49
N GLU A 103 2.09 23.92 -9.04
CA GLU A 103 2.05 25.26 -8.49
C GLU A 103 1.17 26.05 -9.45
N SER A 104 -0.05 26.37 -9.00
CA SER A 104 -0.81 27.45 -9.59
C SER A 104 -0.04 28.71 -9.25
N ARG A 105 1.03 28.96 -10.03
CA ARG A 105 1.50 30.30 -10.30
C ARG A 105 0.34 30.98 -10.98
N ASN A 106 -0.49 31.61 -10.14
CA ASN A 106 -1.44 32.62 -10.56
C ASN A 106 -0.64 33.64 -11.37
N GLN A 107 -0.68 33.46 -12.68
CA GLN A 107 -0.37 34.47 -13.65
C GLN A 107 -1.56 35.43 -13.60
N THR A 108 -1.63 36.25 -12.55
CA THR A 108 -2.50 37.41 -12.53
C THR A 108 -1.92 38.40 -13.52
N ARG A 109 -2.36 38.28 -14.77
CA ARG A 109 -2.51 39.42 -15.66
C ARG A 109 -3.52 40.38 -15.02
N ALA A 110 -3.06 41.56 -14.64
CA ALA A 110 -3.81 42.82 -14.65
C ALA A 110 -2.78 43.92 -14.39
N ARG A 111 -2.35 44.60 -15.46
CA ARG A 111 -2.69 46.01 -15.78
C ARG A 111 -1.90 46.99 -14.94
#